data_AF-A0A4Q8M8P6-F1
#
_entry.id   AF-A0A4Q8M8P6-F1
#
_cell.length_a   1.000
_cell.length_b   1.000
_cell.length_c   1.000
_cell.angle_alpha   90.00
_cell.angle_beta   90.00
_cell.angle_gamma   90.00
#
_symmetry.space_group_name_H-M   'P 1'
#
loop_
_entity.id
_entity.type
_entity.pdbx_description
1 polymer ?
#
loop_
_entity_poly.entity_id
_entity_poly.type
_entity_poly.pdbx_seq_one_letter_code
_entity_poly.pdbx_strand_id
1 'polypeptide(L)'
;MKSIGTWVAGLGLASALIAGTAMAQDKTTLETQRDKVSYAIGMDIGRSFAPIAEYIDPASLQQALQGAMKGEKPTLSEAEAQATDTALRANMAAKAGQTPPGQPPGAQPPAVNKQHVGQLIGSYMVGPKLASLKDEVELPVVMQAVRTVLAKGNTLLTEDQAKQTVQAYASERQAGLSQRNRDEGAAFLSKNKDVKGVVTTPSGLQYMVLRQGSGERPTAASTVRVNYEGKLLDGTVFDSSYQRGEPATFPLANVVPGWTEGLQLMPVGSKYRFWIPASLGYGDAGAPGGGIGPNATLTFDVELLGIAK
;
A
#
# COMPACT_ATOMS: atom_id res chain seq x y z
N MET A 1 78.19 0.61 -30.14
CA MET A 1 78.55 0.62 -28.72
C MET A 1 77.33 0.27 -27.88
N LYS A 2 77.43 -0.82 -27.09
CA LYS A 2 76.54 -1.29 -25.99
C LYS A 2 75.12 -1.72 -26.40
N SER A 3 74.50 -2.79 -25.91
CA SER A 3 74.87 -3.98 -25.12
C SER A 3 73.65 -4.92 -25.20
N ILE A 4 73.91 -6.21 -25.09
CA ILE A 4 72.97 -7.33 -24.93
C ILE A 4 72.28 -7.26 -23.57
N GLY A 5 71.07 -7.82 -23.44
CA GLY A 5 70.42 -8.10 -22.15
C GLY A 5 69.04 -8.77 -22.23
N THR A 6 69.03 -10.10 -22.14
CA THR A 6 67.89 -11.04 -22.03
C THR A 6 67.18 -11.03 -20.66
N TRP A 7 65.86 -11.26 -20.71
CA TRP A 7 64.96 -11.98 -19.76
C TRP A 7 65.15 -11.85 -18.23
N VAL A 8 64.10 -11.37 -17.54
CA VAL A 8 63.72 -11.80 -16.19
C VAL A 8 62.20 -11.99 -16.15
N ALA A 9 61.78 -13.19 -15.76
CA ALA A 9 60.42 -13.59 -15.45
C ALA A 9 59.92 -12.87 -14.17
N GLY A 10 58.69 -12.36 -14.20
CA GLY A 10 58.03 -11.73 -13.05
C GLY A 10 56.64 -12.31 -12.85
N LEU A 11 56.56 -13.32 -11.98
CA LEU A 11 55.43 -13.84 -11.20
C LEU A 11 54.03 -13.23 -11.46
N GLY A 12 53.14 -14.07 -11.98
CA GLY A 12 51.70 -13.85 -11.90
C GLY A 12 51.19 -13.97 -10.46
N LEU A 13 50.72 -12.86 -9.90
CA LEU A 13 49.83 -12.86 -8.75
C LEU A 13 48.39 -12.87 -9.30
N ALA A 14 47.80 -14.06 -9.34
CA ALA A 14 46.37 -14.22 -9.52
C ALA A 14 45.67 -13.78 -8.23
N SER A 15 45.22 -12.53 -8.18
CA SER A 15 44.28 -12.08 -7.15
C SER A 15 42.91 -12.69 -7.46
N ALA A 16 42.55 -13.73 -6.70
CA ALA A 16 41.20 -14.27 -6.69
C ALA A 16 40.24 -13.21 -6.16
N LEU A 17 39.38 -12.69 -7.05
CA LEU A 17 38.22 -11.89 -6.67
C LEU A 17 37.18 -12.82 -6.03
N ILE A 18 37.18 -12.89 -4.69
CA ILE A 18 36.03 -13.41 -3.96
C ILE A 18 34.94 -12.36 -4.09
N ALA A 19 33.97 -12.61 -4.95
CA ALA A 19 32.74 -11.84 -5.04
C ALA A 19 31.87 -12.10 -3.80
N GLY A 20 32.30 -11.59 -2.64
CA GLY A 20 31.40 -11.36 -1.52
C GLY A 20 30.55 -10.15 -1.88
N THR A 21 29.22 -10.31 -1.89
CA THR A 21 28.30 -9.17 -1.88
C THR A 21 28.62 -8.34 -0.64
N ALA A 22 29.37 -7.24 -0.82
CA ALA A 22 29.64 -6.30 0.24
C ALA A 22 28.29 -5.80 0.75
N MET A 23 27.94 -6.12 2.01
CA MET A 23 26.84 -5.44 2.67
C MET A 23 27.15 -3.94 2.63
N ALA A 24 26.20 -3.13 2.14
CA ALA A 24 26.35 -1.70 2.17
C ALA A 24 26.69 -1.28 3.62
N GLN A 25 27.80 -0.56 3.78
CA GLN A 25 28.26 -0.14 5.10
C GLN A 25 27.20 0.78 5.72
N ASP A 26 26.92 0.58 7.01
CA ASP A 26 25.98 1.41 7.76
C ASP A 26 26.39 2.89 7.64
N LYS A 27 25.41 3.75 7.37
CA LYS A 27 25.65 5.19 7.25
C LYS A 27 26.04 5.77 8.60
N THR A 28 26.98 6.69 8.62
CA THR A 28 27.31 7.49 9.82
C THR A 28 26.54 8.81 9.86
N THR A 29 26.02 9.27 8.72
CA THR A 29 25.20 10.48 8.57
C THR A 29 24.10 10.28 7.52
N LEU A 30 23.01 11.04 7.62
CA LEU A 30 21.86 10.99 6.70
C LEU A 30 21.87 12.25 5.81
N GLU A 31 22.52 12.14 4.66
CA GLU A 31 22.80 13.28 3.78
C GLU A 31 21.58 13.70 2.94
N THR A 32 20.80 12.72 2.46
CA THR A 32 19.66 12.98 1.57
C THR A 32 18.32 12.93 2.29
N GLN A 33 17.28 13.54 1.69
CA GLN A 33 15.92 13.38 2.20
C GLN A 33 15.47 11.91 2.14
N ARG A 34 15.86 11.19 1.08
CA ARG A 34 15.63 9.75 0.93
C ARG A 34 16.23 8.96 2.10
N ASP A 35 17.45 9.30 2.53
CA ASP A 35 18.09 8.66 3.68
C ASP A 35 17.33 8.92 4.98
N LYS A 36 16.95 10.19 5.22
CA LYS A 36 16.21 10.58 6.43
C LYS A 36 14.88 9.86 6.51
N VAL A 37 14.13 9.83 5.42
CA VAL A 37 12.84 9.11 5.33
C VAL A 37 13.03 7.61 5.55
N SER A 38 14.03 7.00 4.89
CA SER A 38 14.34 5.58 5.04
C SER A 38 14.68 5.22 6.49
N TYR A 39 15.55 6.02 7.12
CA TYR A 39 15.97 5.80 8.49
C TYR A 39 14.82 6.00 9.47
N ALA A 40 14.01 7.05 9.30
CA ALA A 40 12.86 7.31 10.15
C ALA A 40 11.79 6.20 10.06
N ILE A 41 11.50 5.70 8.86
CA ILE A 41 10.62 4.53 8.65
C ILE A 41 11.19 3.30 9.37
N GLY A 42 12.50 3.05 9.24
CA GLY A 42 13.15 1.94 9.94
C GLY A 42 13.11 2.08 11.45
N MET A 43 13.19 3.30 12.00
CA MET A 43 13.02 3.53 13.44
C MET A 43 11.59 3.20 13.89
N ASP A 44 10.56 3.60 13.13
CA ASP A 44 9.17 3.31 13.47
C ASP A 44 8.84 1.81 13.40
N ILE A 45 9.40 1.10 12.41
CA ILE A 45 9.37 -0.37 12.34
C ILE A 45 10.06 -0.96 13.57
N GLY A 46 11.30 -0.55 13.85
CA GLY A 46 12.08 -1.04 14.98
C GLY A 46 11.35 -0.86 16.32
N ARG A 47 10.71 0.29 16.55
CA ARG A 47 9.93 0.56 17.77
C ARG A 47 8.69 -0.33 17.85
N SER A 48 7.97 -0.48 16.75
CA SER A 48 6.75 -1.29 16.67
C SER A 48 7.00 -2.74 17.05
N PHE A 49 8.21 -3.25 16.80
CA PHE A 49 8.61 -4.63 17.11
C PHE A 49 9.59 -4.76 18.29
N ALA A 50 9.92 -3.66 18.97
CA ALA A 50 10.80 -3.69 20.14
C ALA A 50 10.33 -4.63 21.26
N PRO A 51 9.02 -4.77 21.58
CA PRO A 51 8.55 -5.70 22.61
C PRO A 51 8.84 -7.18 22.31
N ILE A 52 9.07 -7.53 21.04
CA ILE A 52 9.34 -8.90 20.60
C ILE A 52 10.76 -9.05 20.03
N ALA A 53 11.65 -8.07 20.25
CA ALA A 53 12.97 -8.00 19.61
C ALA A 53 13.78 -9.29 19.73
N GLU A 54 13.72 -9.96 20.88
CA GLU A 54 14.44 -11.21 21.13
C GLU A 54 13.96 -12.40 20.28
N TYR A 55 12.77 -12.32 19.70
CA TYR A 55 12.17 -13.33 18.84
C TYR A 55 12.37 -13.06 17.36
N ILE A 56 13.03 -11.95 16.98
CA ILE A 56 13.22 -11.58 15.57
C ILE A 56 14.59 -12.06 15.11
N ASP A 57 14.65 -12.77 14.00
CA ASP A 57 15.88 -12.95 13.24
C ASP A 57 16.06 -11.80 12.23
N PRO A 58 17.07 -10.92 12.39
CA PRO A 58 17.23 -9.75 11.51
C PRO A 58 17.54 -10.12 10.06
N ALA A 59 18.23 -11.25 9.83
CA ALA A 59 18.59 -11.70 8.49
C ALA A 59 17.34 -12.14 7.71
N SER A 60 16.47 -12.94 8.32
CA SER A 60 15.21 -13.36 7.70
C SER A 60 14.25 -12.19 7.49
N LEU A 61 14.22 -11.22 8.41
CA LEU A 61 13.45 -9.99 8.25
C LEU A 61 13.92 -9.19 7.01
N GLN A 62 15.23 -8.98 6.88
CA GLN A 62 15.79 -8.27 5.72
C GLN A 62 15.47 -8.99 4.41
N GLN A 63 15.65 -10.31 4.36
CA GLN A 63 15.35 -11.11 3.18
C GLN A 63 13.87 -11.04 2.80
N ALA A 64 12.97 -11.14 3.78
CA ALA A 64 11.53 -11.05 3.56
C ALA A 64 11.10 -9.66 3.05
N LEU A 65 11.66 -8.58 3.62
CA LEU A 65 11.42 -7.22 3.13
C LEU A 65 11.94 -7.04 1.70
N GLN A 66 13.12 -7.56 1.40
CA GLN A 66 13.70 -7.50 0.06
C GLN A 66 12.84 -8.25 -0.97
N GLY A 67 12.37 -9.45 -0.63
CA GLY A 67 11.46 -10.22 -1.48
C GLY A 67 10.15 -9.48 -1.72
N ALA A 68 9.54 -8.94 -0.66
CA ALA A 68 8.32 -8.16 -0.77
C ALA A 68 8.47 -6.91 -1.67
N MET A 69 9.59 -6.18 -1.55
CA MET A 69 9.88 -5.02 -2.41
C MET A 69 10.07 -5.39 -3.89
N LYS A 70 10.47 -6.63 -4.18
CA LYS A 70 10.55 -7.19 -5.54
C LYS A 70 9.22 -7.78 -6.03
N GLY A 71 8.18 -7.81 -5.20
CA GLY A 71 6.91 -8.46 -5.51
C GLY A 71 6.98 -9.99 -5.47
N GLU A 72 8.00 -10.55 -4.80
CA GLU A 72 8.10 -12.00 -4.59
C GLU A 72 7.04 -12.47 -3.59
N LYS A 73 6.54 -13.68 -3.79
CA LYS A 73 5.60 -14.29 -2.84
C LYS A 73 6.32 -14.61 -1.51
N PRO A 74 5.62 -14.52 -0.37
CA PRO A 74 6.18 -14.93 0.92
C PRO A 74 6.69 -16.37 0.87
N THR A 75 7.89 -16.60 1.43
CA THR A 75 8.44 -17.95 1.59
C THR A 75 7.80 -18.70 2.76
N LEU A 76 7.35 -17.96 3.78
CA LEU A 76 6.58 -18.48 4.90
C LEU A 76 5.13 -18.65 4.44
N SER A 77 4.57 -19.85 4.52
CA SER A 77 3.17 -20.09 4.14
C SER A 77 2.19 -19.38 5.10
N GLU A 78 0.94 -19.18 4.68
CA GLU A 78 -0.09 -18.57 5.53
C GLU A 78 -0.34 -19.37 6.82
N ALA A 79 -0.35 -20.70 6.73
CA ALA A 79 -0.52 -21.58 7.89
C ALA A 79 0.64 -21.44 8.87
N GLU A 80 1.89 -21.37 8.37
CA GLU A 80 3.06 -21.14 9.21
C GLU A 80 3.08 -19.72 9.80
N ALA A 81 2.63 -18.72 9.05
CA ALA A 81 2.47 -17.35 9.53
C ALA A 81 1.48 -17.27 10.70
N GLN A 82 0.32 -17.91 10.57
CA GLN A 82 -0.69 -18.00 11.64
C GLN A 82 -0.18 -18.76 12.87
N ALA A 83 0.53 -19.88 12.67
CA ALA A 83 1.13 -20.65 13.76
C ALA A 83 2.21 -19.84 14.50
N THR A 84 3.05 -19.11 13.74
CA THR A 84 4.11 -18.25 14.28
C THR A 84 3.53 -17.10 15.09
N ASP A 85 2.50 -16.43 14.57
CA ASP A 85 1.78 -15.36 15.28
C ASP A 85 1.14 -15.87 16.58
N THR A 86 0.49 -17.03 16.52
CA THR A 86 -0.13 -17.66 17.70
C THR A 86 0.91 -17.99 18.77
N ALA A 87 2.06 -18.56 18.35
CA ALA A 87 3.15 -18.87 19.27
C ALA A 87 3.74 -17.61 19.90
N LEU A 88 3.91 -16.55 19.11
CA LEU A 88 4.41 -15.27 19.59
C LEU A 88 3.46 -14.63 20.61
N ARG A 89 2.16 -14.59 20.33
CA ARG A 89 1.14 -14.08 21.26
C ARG A 89 1.11 -14.88 22.57
N ALA A 90 1.22 -16.21 22.50
CA ALA A 90 1.29 -17.05 23.69
C ALA A 90 2.53 -16.74 24.55
N ASN A 91 3.69 -16.56 23.91
CA ASN A 91 4.92 -16.19 24.62
C ASN A 91 4.84 -14.79 25.26
N MET A 92 4.22 -13.83 24.57
CA MET A 92 4.01 -12.48 25.10
C MET A 92 3.04 -12.47 26.28
N ALA A 93 1.94 -13.23 26.20
CA ALA A 93 1.00 -13.41 27.31
C ALA A 93 1.69 -14.04 28.53
N ALA A 94 2.44 -15.12 28.32
CA ALA A 94 3.18 -15.79 29.38
C ALA A 94 4.20 -14.86 30.05
N LYS A 95 4.93 -14.04 29.28
CA LYS A 95 5.85 -13.01 29.81
C LYS A 95 5.14 -11.92 30.61
N ALA A 96 3.91 -11.61 30.27
CA ALA A 96 3.05 -10.68 31.01
C ALA A 96 2.36 -11.34 32.23
N GLY A 97 2.66 -12.61 32.54
CA GLY A 97 2.00 -13.36 33.62
C GLY A 97 0.55 -13.74 33.32
N GLN A 98 0.13 -13.68 32.07
CA GLN A 98 -1.21 -14.01 31.61
C GLN A 98 -1.27 -15.42 31.03
N THR A 99 -2.40 -16.09 31.18
CA THR A 99 -2.64 -17.39 30.53
C THR A 99 -2.77 -17.18 29.02
N PRO A 100 -1.98 -17.88 28.18
CA PRO A 100 -2.12 -17.79 26.73
C PRO A 100 -3.54 -18.14 26.25
N PRO A 101 -4.09 -17.45 25.23
CA PRO A 101 -5.40 -17.77 24.69
C PRO A 101 -5.49 -19.24 24.23
N GLY A 102 -6.51 -19.96 24.70
CA GLY A 102 -6.74 -21.36 24.34
C GLY A 102 -5.83 -22.38 25.03
N GLN A 103 -5.04 -21.98 26.03
CA GLN A 103 -4.20 -22.90 26.82
C GLN A 103 -4.64 -22.96 28.29
N PRO A 104 -4.44 -24.11 28.96
CA PRO A 104 -4.72 -24.22 30.39
C PRO A 104 -3.76 -23.34 31.22
N PRO A 105 -4.18 -22.87 32.40
CA PRO A 105 -3.32 -22.11 33.31
C PRO A 105 -2.02 -22.88 33.62
N GLY A 106 -0.87 -22.23 33.47
CA GLY A 106 0.45 -22.82 33.72
C GLY A 106 1.04 -23.64 32.58
N ALA A 107 0.38 -23.71 31.41
CA ALA A 107 0.97 -24.31 30.21
C ALA A 107 2.23 -23.54 29.77
N GLN A 108 3.29 -24.28 29.41
CA GLN A 108 4.46 -23.67 28.77
C GLN A 108 4.09 -23.18 27.36
N PRO A 109 4.48 -21.96 26.98
CA PRO A 109 4.19 -21.45 25.67
C PRO A 109 4.98 -22.23 24.59
N PRO A 110 4.42 -22.37 23.38
CA PRO A 110 5.07 -23.07 22.28
C PRO A 110 6.39 -22.41 21.88
N ALA A 111 7.33 -23.18 21.33
CA ALA A 111 8.59 -22.65 20.83
C ALA A 111 8.35 -21.66 19.67
N VAL A 112 9.10 -20.55 19.68
CA VAL A 112 9.03 -19.52 18.64
C VAL A 112 10.21 -19.68 17.68
N ASN A 113 9.93 -19.90 16.40
CA ASN A 113 10.94 -19.87 15.35
C ASN A 113 11.26 -18.43 14.96
N LYS A 114 12.44 -17.93 15.31
CA LYS A 114 12.84 -16.54 15.05
C LYS A 114 12.95 -16.19 13.57
N GLN A 115 13.34 -17.16 12.74
CA GLN A 115 13.37 -17.00 11.29
C GLN A 115 11.96 -16.75 10.76
N HIS A 116 10.98 -17.53 11.22
CA HIS A 116 9.58 -17.33 10.84
C HIS A 116 9.03 -16.00 11.35
N VAL A 117 9.44 -15.53 12.53
CA VAL A 117 9.04 -14.20 13.02
C VAL A 117 9.55 -13.09 12.09
N GLY A 118 10.82 -13.13 11.69
CA GLY A 118 11.34 -12.15 10.73
C GLY A 118 10.63 -12.23 9.37
N GLN A 119 10.33 -13.44 8.88
CA GLN A 119 9.55 -13.63 7.65
C GLN A 119 8.09 -13.16 7.77
N LEU A 120 7.45 -13.37 8.91
CA LEU A 120 6.10 -12.91 9.22
C LEU A 120 6.04 -11.38 9.15
N ILE A 121 6.94 -10.72 9.88
CA ILE A 121 7.04 -9.26 9.91
C ILE A 121 7.36 -8.73 8.51
N GLY A 122 8.39 -9.26 7.87
CA GLY A 122 8.88 -8.77 6.59
C GLY A 122 7.91 -9.01 5.44
N SER A 123 7.25 -10.16 5.37
CA SER A 123 6.41 -10.52 4.21
C SER A 123 4.96 -10.08 4.35
N TYR A 124 4.41 -10.11 5.57
CA TYR A 124 2.97 -9.90 5.79
C TYR A 124 2.65 -8.56 6.46
N MET A 125 3.50 -8.06 7.35
CA MET A 125 3.19 -6.89 8.16
C MET A 125 3.75 -5.60 7.56
N VAL A 126 5.02 -5.63 7.16
CA VAL A 126 5.76 -4.43 6.72
C VAL A 126 5.97 -4.43 5.21
N GLY A 127 6.33 -5.57 4.63
CA GLY A 127 6.72 -5.70 3.21
C GLY A 127 5.75 -5.07 2.22
N PRO A 128 4.44 -5.35 2.26
CA PRO A 128 3.49 -4.78 1.30
C PRO A 128 3.44 -3.25 1.34
N LYS A 129 3.54 -2.64 2.54
CA LYS A 129 3.58 -1.19 2.71
C LYS A 129 4.92 -0.61 2.29
N LEU A 130 6.03 -1.30 2.54
CA LEU A 130 7.36 -0.84 2.13
C LEU A 130 7.56 -0.96 0.61
N ALA A 131 6.97 -1.98 -0.01
CA ALA A 131 7.03 -2.21 -1.44
C ALA A 131 6.38 -1.07 -2.26
N SER A 132 5.33 -0.43 -1.75
CA SER A 132 4.72 0.76 -2.39
C SER A 132 5.60 2.00 -2.31
N LEU A 133 6.67 1.97 -1.49
CA LEU A 133 7.64 3.04 -1.30
C LEU A 133 9.02 2.72 -1.90
N LYS A 134 9.15 1.64 -2.68
CA LYS A 134 10.45 1.10 -3.11
C LYS A 134 11.36 2.10 -3.83
N ASP A 135 10.78 3.06 -4.55
CA ASP A 135 11.51 4.06 -5.31
C ASP A 135 11.89 5.29 -4.45
N GLU A 136 11.45 5.31 -3.19
CA GLU A 136 11.53 6.47 -2.29
C GLU A 136 12.25 6.17 -0.99
N VAL A 137 12.59 4.90 -0.76
CA VAL A 137 13.35 4.45 0.40
C VAL A 137 14.52 3.58 -0.03
N GLU A 138 15.52 3.50 0.85
CA GLU A 138 16.69 2.65 0.73
C GLU A 138 16.59 1.55 1.78
N LEU A 139 16.31 0.32 1.35
CA LEU A 139 16.16 -0.82 2.25
C LEU A 139 17.37 -1.01 3.19
N PRO A 140 18.63 -0.83 2.75
CA PRO A 140 19.78 -0.90 3.67
C PRO A 140 19.70 0.11 4.81
N VAL A 141 19.24 1.33 4.54
CA VAL A 141 19.10 2.40 5.55
C VAL A 141 17.91 2.11 6.49
N VAL A 142 16.80 1.59 5.95
CA VAL A 142 15.67 1.08 6.76
C VAL A 142 16.16 0.00 7.73
N MET A 143 16.89 -1.00 7.22
CA MET A 143 17.40 -2.11 8.04
C MET A 143 18.48 -1.70 9.03
N GLN A 144 19.30 -0.70 8.71
CA GLN A 144 20.20 -0.09 9.68
C GLN A 144 19.41 0.44 10.88
N ALA A 145 18.41 1.29 10.66
CA ALA A 145 17.60 1.84 11.74
C ALA A 145 16.84 0.78 12.54
N VAL A 146 16.25 -0.23 11.88
CA VAL A 146 15.59 -1.36 12.55
C VAL A 146 16.57 -2.06 13.49
N ARG A 147 17.76 -2.43 13.00
CA ARG A 147 18.79 -3.10 13.82
C ARG A 147 19.24 -2.21 14.98
N THR A 148 19.47 -0.92 14.74
CA THR A 148 19.86 0.04 15.78
C THR A 148 18.80 0.11 16.89
N VAL A 149 17.52 0.27 16.54
CA VAL A 149 16.44 0.38 17.54
C VAL A 149 16.23 -0.92 18.31
N LEU A 150 16.20 -2.07 17.63
CA LEU A 150 16.03 -3.36 18.29
C LEU A 150 17.20 -3.70 19.24
N ALA A 151 18.41 -3.25 18.90
CA ALA A 151 19.59 -3.38 19.75
C ALA A 151 19.68 -2.31 20.87
N LYS A 152 18.71 -1.39 20.95
CA LYS A 152 18.74 -0.21 21.85
C LYS A 152 20.01 0.65 21.68
N GLY A 153 20.51 0.72 20.45
CA GLY A 153 21.68 1.51 20.08
C GLY A 153 21.35 2.98 19.88
N ASN A 154 22.40 3.79 19.68
CA ASN A 154 22.27 5.22 19.40
C ASN A 154 21.79 5.45 17.96
N THR A 155 20.65 6.11 17.79
CA THR A 155 20.04 6.36 16.48
C THR A 155 20.58 7.64 15.84
N LEU A 156 20.59 7.68 14.50
CA LEU A 156 21.02 8.85 13.72
C LEU A 156 19.99 10.00 13.71
N LEU A 157 18.75 9.70 14.08
CA LEU A 157 17.70 10.68 14.33
C LEU A 157 17.19 10.50 15.76
N THR A 158 16.78 11.59 16.39
CA THR A 158 15.95 11.55 17.60
C THR A 158 14.54 11.07 17.26
N GLU A 159 13.75 10.74 18.28
CA GLU A 159 12.36 10.30 18.08
C GLU A 159 11.49 11.37 17.44
N ASP A 160 11.61 12.61 17.91
CA ASP A 160 10.88 13.74 17.37
C ASP A 160 11.29 14.03 15.92
N GLN A 161 12.58 13.95 15.59
CA GLN A 161 13.06 14.10 14.22
C GLN A 161 12.52 13.01 13.30
N ALA A 162 12.53 11.74 13.74
CA ALA A 162 11.98 10.64 12.97
C ALA A 162 10.49 10.84 12.70
N LYS A 163 9.71 11.16 13.74
CA LYS A 163 8.27 11.44 13.63
C LYS A 163 7.97 12.60 12.69
N GLN A 164 8.67 13.73 12.85
CA GLN A 164 8.52 14.89 11.95
C GLN A 164 8.90 14.56 10.51
N THR A 165 9.95 13.77 10.31
CA THR A 165 10.39 13.33 8.98
C THR A 165 9.31 12.50 8.28
N VAL A 166 8.75 11.51 8.98
CA VAL A 166 7.67 10.65 8.43
C VAL A 166 6.40 11.46 8.17
N GLN A 167 6.03 12.37 9.08
CA GLN A 167 4.86 13.24 8.89
C GLN A 167 5.02 14.18 7.70
N ALA A 168 6.15 14.87 7.58
CA ALA A 168 6.43 15.77 6.47
C ALA A 168 6.42 15.01 5.13
N TYR A 169 7.07 13.84 5.09
CA TYR A 169 7.05 12.97 3.92
C TYR A 169 5.63 12.53 3.54
N ALA A 170 4.82 12.09 4.51
CA ALA A 170 3.43 11.70 4.26
C ALA A 170 2.60 12.86 3.70
N SER A 171 2.76 14.08 4.24
CA SER A 171 2.09 15.28 3.76
C SER A 171 2.53 15.68 2.34
N GLU A 172 3.83 15.69 2.06
CA GLU A 172 4.36 15.97 0.72
C GLU A 172 3.86 14.97 -0.31
N ARG A 173 3.84 13.69 0.06
CA ARG A 173 3.31 12.60 -0.78
C ARG A 173 1.85 12.78 -1.09
N GLN A 174 1.04 13.09 -0.08
CA GLN A 174 -0.39 13.32 -0.25
C GLN A 174 -0.64 14.56 -1.11
N ALA A 175 0.10 15.64 -0.92
CA ALA A 175 0.02 16.85 -1.75
C ALA A 175 0.40 16.55 -3.21
N GLY A 176 1.49 15.81 -3.43
CA GLY A 176 1.93 15.39 -4.77
C GLY A 176 0.95 14.46 -5.47
N LEU A 177 0.32 13.53 -4.75
CA LEU A 177 -0.77 12.69 -5.27
C LEU A 177 -2.01 13.52 -5.61
N SER A 178 -2.40 14.42 -4.71
CA SER A 178 -3.55 15.33 -4.89
C SER A 178 -3.40 16.20 -6.13
N GLN A 179 -2.20 16.76 -6.36
CA GLN A 179 -1.93 17.57 -7.53
C GLN A 179 -1.98 16.72 -8.82
N ARG A 180 -1.30 15.56 -8.85
CA ARG A 180 -1.32 14.65 -9.99
C ARG A 180 -2.74 14.22 -10.36
N ASN A 181 -3.54 13.80 -9.38
CA ASN A 181 -4.92 13.37 -9.61
C ASN A 181 -5.81 14.50 -10.14
N ARG A 182 -5.63 15.74 -9.66
CA ARG A 182 -6.32 16.92 -10.21
C ARG A 182 -5.98 17.13 -11.67
N ASP A 183 -4.70 17.13 -12.00
CA ASP A 183 -4.21 17.43 -13.34
C ASP A 183 -4.61 16.32 -14.33
N GLU A 184 -4.42 15.06 -13.96
CA GLU A 184 -4.82 13.90 -14.76
C GLU A 184 -6.34 13.83 -14.92
N GLY A 185 -7.10 14.06 -13.85
CA GLY A 185 -8.56 14.10 -13.89
C GLY A 185 -9.09 15.20 -14.80
N ALA A 186 -8.58 16.43 -14.67
CA ALA A 186 -8.97 17.55 -15.52
C ALA A 186 -8.60 17.30 -16.99
N ALA A 187 -7.40 16.80 -17.26
CA ALA A 187 -6.95 16.47 -18.61
C ALA A 187 -7.79 15.34 -19.23
N PHE A 188 -8.13 14.31 -18.45
CA PHE A 188 -8.99 13.22 -18.89
C PHE A 188 -10.39 13.73 -19.23
N LEU A 189 -11.06 14.40 -18.29
CA LEU A 189 -12.42 14.89 -18.46
C LEU A 189 -12.52 15.90 -19.62
N SER A 190 -11.51 16.75 -19.81
CA SER A 190 -11.48 17.69 -20.93
C SER A 190 -11.42 16.99 -22.30
N LYS A 191 -10.84 15.80 -22.39
CA LYS A 191 -10.80 15.01 -23.64
C LYS A 191 -12.02 14.11 -23.77
N ASN A 192 -12.47 13.53 -22.65
CA ASN A 192 -13.57 12.57 -22.63
C ASN A 192 -14.91 13.19 -23.06
N LYS A 193 -15.14 14.48 -22.77
CA LYS A 193 -16.35 15.20 -23.19
C LYS A 193 -16.53 15.25 -24.72
N ASP A 194 -15.45 15.11 -25.48
CA ASP A 194 -15.47 15.15 -26.96
C ASP A 194 -15.64 13.74 -27.57
N VAL A 195 -15.68 12.69 -26.74
CA VAL A 195 -15.89 11.30 -27.18
C VAL A 195 -17.36 11.12 -27.58
N LYS A 196 -17.61 10.52 -28.75
CA LYS A 196 -18.96 10.25 -29.24
C LYS A 196 -19.77 9.43 -28.23
N GLY A 197 -20.94 9.94 -27.87
CA GLY A 197 -21.86 9.30 -26.92
C GLY A 197 -21.65 9.71 -25.47
N VAL A 198 -20.58 10.46 -25.16
CA VAL A 198 -20.41 11.09 -23.86
C VAL A 198 -21.26 12.36 -23.80
N VAL A 199 -21.96 12.53 -22.68
CA VAL A 199 -22.74 13.71 -22.33
C VAL A 199 -22.18 14.31 -21.05
N THR A 200 -22.03 15.63 -21.02
CA THR A 200 -21.60 16.37 -19.83
C THR A 200 -22.77 17.16 -19.25
N THR A 201 -23.04 17.01 -17.96
CA THR A 201 -24.08 17.77 -17.26
C THR A 201 -23.53 19.12 -16.77
N PRO A 202 -24.38 20.07 -16.35
CA PRO A 202 -23.93 21.36 -15.81
C PRO A 202 -23.03 21.26 -14.56
N SER A 203 -23.14 20.18 -13.78
CA SER A 203 -22.28 19.95 -12.60
C SER A 203 -20.88 19.46 -12.97
N GLY A 204 -20.66 19.09 -14.24
CA GLY A 204 -19.42 18.50 -14.74
C GLY A 204 -19.40 16.98 -14.71
N LEU A 205 -20.47 16.31 -14.24
CA LEU A 205 -20.63 14.87 -14.41
C LEU A 205 -20.61 14.52 -15.89
N GLN A 206 -19.82 13.52 -16.27
CA GLN A 206 -19.86 12.95 -17.61
C GLN A 206 -20.43 11.55 -17.58
N TYR A 207 -21.24 11.20 -18.57
CA TYR A 207 -21.80 9.86 -18.67
C TYR A 207 -21.96 9.41 -20.12
N MET A 208 -22.08 8.10 -20.31
CA MET A 208 -22.39 7.47 -21.58
C MET A 208 -23.40 6.35 -21.36
N VAL A 209 -24.42 6.30 -22.21
CA VAL A 209 -25.43 5.24 -22.19
C VAL A 209 -24.84 4.01 -22.87
N LEU A 210 -24.63 2.92 -22.11
CA LEU A 210 -24.16 1.64 -22.67
C LEU A 210 -25.35 0.76 -23.08
N ARG A 211 -26.43 0.78 -22.29
CA ARG A 211 -27.69 0.12 -22.59
C ARG A 211 -28.82 0.96 -22.03
N GLN A 212 -29.81 1.26 -22.86
CA GLN A 212 -30.99 2.00 -22.44
C GLN A 212 -32.05 1.05 -21.86
N GLY A 213 -32.54 1.36 -20.65
CA GLY A 213 -33.71 0.73 -20.04
C GLY A 213 -34.99 1.53 -20.30
N SER A 214 -36.11 1.01 -19.81
CA SER A 214 -37.45 1.58 -20.02
C SER A 214 -38.30 1.68 -18.76
N GLY A 215 -37.74 1.36 -17.59
CA GLY A 215 -38.46 1.47 -16.33
C GLY A 215 -38.49 2.89 -15.76
N GLU A 216 -39.05 3.04 -14.57
CA GLU A 216 -39.11 4.32 -13.87
C GLU A 216 -37.70 4.85 -13.55
N ARG A 217 -37.60 6.16 -13.37
CA ARG A 217 -36.36 6.81 -12.90
C ARG A 217 -36.42 7.01 -11.39
N PRO A 218 -35.34 6.75 -10.65
CA PRO A 218 -35.29 7.05 -9.24
C PRO A 218 -35.31 8.56 -9.00
N THR A 219 -35.72 8.96 -7.80
CA THR A 219 -35.59 10.33 -7.28
C THR A 219 -34.44 10.37 -6.28
N ALA A 220 -33.96 11.54 -5.89
CA ALA A 220 -32.91 11.67 -4.87
C ALA A 220 -33.24 10.99 -3.52
N ALA A 221 -34.53 10.78 -3.19
CA ALA A 221 -34.97 10.09 -1.98
C ALA A 221 -35.10 8.57 -2.16
N SER A 222 -34.97 8.06 -3.39
CA SER A 222 -35.13 6.64 -3.68
C SER A 222 -33.99 5.81 -3.10
N THR A 223 -34.32 4.57 -2.76
CA THR A 223 -33.34 3.51 -2.55
C THR A 223 -33.26 2.68 -3.82
N VAL A 224 -32.07 2.48 -4.36
CA VAL A 224 -31.85 1.77 -5.64
C VAL A 224 -31.16 0.44 -5.41
N ARG A 225 -31.43 -0.53 -6.29
CA ARG A 225 -30.68 -1.79 -6.39
C ARG A 225 -29.85 -1.77 -7.67
N VAL A 226 -28.55 -1.99 -7.57
CA VAL A 226 -27.61 -1.85 -8.69
C VAL A 226 -26.60 -2.99 -8.74
N ASN A 227 -26.14 -3.32 -9.95
CA ASN A 227 -24.79 -3.85 -10.11
C ASN A 227 -23.87 -2.71 -10.52
N TYR A 228 -22.62 -2.73 -10.05
CA TYR A 228 -21.65 -1.71 -10.43
C TYR A 228 -20.20 -2.17 -10.29
N GLU A 229 -19.33 -1.45 -10.97
CA GLU A 229 -17.87 -1.52 -10.80
C GLU A 229 -17.29 -0.10 -10.81
N GLY A 230 -16.60 0.27 -9.74
CA GLY A 230 -15.91 1.54 -9.56
C GLY A 230 -14.40 1.40 -9.75
N LYS A 231 -13.82 2.27 -10.57
CA LYS A 231 -12.40 2.31 -10.92
C LYS A 231 -11.80 3.70 -10.84
N LEU A 232 -10.52 3.78 -10.51
CA LEU A 232 -9.70 4.95 -10.76
C LEU A 232 -9.34 5.03 -12.26
N LEU A 233 -8.81 6.18 -12.71
CA LEU A 233 -8.43 6.39 -14.12
C LEU A 233 -7.30 5.47 -14.59
N ASP A 234 -6.46 4.97 -13.66
CA ASP A 234 -5.41 3.97 -13.94
C ASP A 234 -5.95 2.54 -14.08
N GLY A 235 -7.27 2.34 -13.87
CA GLY A 235 -7.95 1.05 -13.96
C GLY A 235 -8.02 0.27 -12.65
N THR A 236 -7.43 0.77 -11.56
CA THR A 236 -7.55 0.14 -10.24
C THR A 236 -9.01 0.11 -9.80
N VAL A 237 -9.53 -1.11 -9.61
CA VAL A 237 -10.87 -1.34 -9.05
C VAL A 237 -10.82 -1.08 -7.55
N PHE A 238 -11.63 -0.15 -7.06
CA PHE A 238 -11.74 0.13 -5.62
C PHE A 238 -13.01 -0.48 -5.00
N ASP A 239 -14.05 -0.73 -5.80
CA ASP A 239 -15.28 -1.35 -5.34
C ASP A 239 -16.02 -2.02 -6.51
N SER A 240 -16.58 -3.22 -6.30
CA SER A 240 -17.30 -3.97 -7.34
C SER A 240 -18.34 -4.91 -6.74
N SER A 241 -19.61 -4.74 -7.10
CA SER A 241 -20.66 -5.68 -6.72
C SER A 241 -20.51 -7.03 -7.43
N TYR A 242 -19.92 -7.04 -8.62
CA TYR A 242 -19.65 -8.25 -9.38
C TYR A 242 -18.64 -9.15 -8.66
N GLN A 243 -17.58 -8.56 -8.08
CA GLN A 243 -16.59 -9.31 -7.30
C GLN A 243 -17.18 -9.90 -6.01
N ARG A 244 -18.19 -9.25 -5.43
CA ARG A 244 -18.95 -9.79 -4.30
C ARG A 244 -19.97 -10.86 -4.70
N GLY A 245 -20.33 -10.93 -5.98
CA GLY A 245 -21.30 -11.90 -6.50
C GLY A 245 -22.77 -11.55 -6.26
N GLU A 246 -23.07 -10.36 -5.71
CA GLU A 246 -24.44 -9.93 -5.45
C GLU A 246 -24.67 -8.42 -5.70
N PRO A 247 -25.88 -8.01 -6.15
CA PRO A 247 -26.22 -6.60 -6.29
C PRO A 247 -26.20 -5.85 -4.96
N ALA A 248 -25.87 -4.57 -5.01
CA ALA A 248 -25.89 -3.69 -3.86
C ALA A 248 -27.15 -2.82 -3.83
N THR A 249 -27.56 -2.41 -2.63
CA THR A 249 -28.70 -1.52 -2.41
C THR A 249 -28.21 -0.24 -1.73
N PHE A 250 -28.55 0.92 -2.29
CA PHE A 250 -28.11 2.20 -1.77
C PHE A 250 -29.27 3.21 -1.67
N PRO A 251 -29.45 3.89 -0.53
CA PRO A 251 -30.23 5.11 -0.49
C PRO A 251 -29.47 6.23 -1.19
N LEU A 252 -30.07 6.85 -2.21
CA LEU A 252 -29.40 7.88 -3.02
C LEU A 252 -29.03 9.15 -2.23
N ALA A 253 -29.63 9.34 -1.06
CA ALA A 253 -29.27 10.43 -0.14
C ALA A 253 -27.90 10.22 0.56
N ASN A 254 -27.37 8.99 0.61
CA ASN A 254 -26.15 8.66 1.37
C ASN A 254 -24.98 8.23 0.47
N VAL A 255 -25.04 8.53 -0.82
CA VAL A 255 -23.95 8.27 -1.78
C VAL A 255 -23.32 9.59 -2.23
N VAL A 256 -22.19 9.51 -2.94
CA VAL A 256 -21.52 10.72 -3.46
C VAL A 256 -22.42 11.49 -4.43
N PRO A 257 -22.32 12.84 -4.51
CA PRO A 257 -23.23 13.66 -5.30
C PRO A 257 -23.38 13.22 -6.77
N GLY A 258 -22.28 12.77 -7.40
CA GLY A 258 -22.30 12.30 -8.78
C GLY A 258 -23.13 11.02 -8.98
N TRP A 259 -23.21 10.16 -7.97
CA TRP A 259 -24.11 9.00 -7.99
C TRP A 259 -25.57 9.42 -7.81
N THR A 260 -25.84 10.30 -6.85
CA THR A 260 -27.18 10.85 -6.62
C THR A 260 -27.72 11.50 -7.89
N GLU A 261 -26.91 12.34 -8.56
CA GLU A 261 -27.27 12.96 -9.84
C GLU A 261 -27.40 11.92 -10.97
N GLY A 262 -26.36 11.13 -11.20
CA GLY A 262 -26.27 10.23 -12.36
C GLY A 262 -27.35 9.16 -12.40
N LEU A 263 -27.71 8.59 -11.24
CA LEU A 263 -28.73 7.55 -11.18
C LEU A 263 -30.14 8.06 -11.46
N GLN A 264 -30.44 9.33 -11.18
CA GLN A 264 -31.71 9.96 -11.54
C GLN A 264 -31.88 10.12 -13.06
N LEU A 265 -30.78 10.05 -13.83
CA LEU A 265 -30.82 10.07 -15.29
C LEU A 265 -31.19 8.69 -15.88
N MET A 266 -31.02 7.61 -15.12
CA MET A 266 -31.16 6.24 -15.59
C MET A 266 -32.58 5.71 -15.40
N PRO A 267 -33.28 5.32 -16.48
CA PRO A 267 -34.42 4.42 -16.36
C PRO A 267 -33.98 3.07 -15.79
N VAL A 268 -34.81 2.45 -14.95
CA VAL A 268 -34.58 1.07 -14.51
C VAL A 268 -34.38 0.14 -15.72
N GLY A 269 -33.41 -0.77 -15.62
CA GLY A 269 -32.94 -1.66 -16.67
C GLY A 269 -31.71 -1.14 -17.45
N SER A 270 -31.37 0.14 -17.28
CA SER A 270 -30.24 0.76 -17.98
C SER A 270 -28.88 0.31 -17.47
N LYS A 271 -27.88 0.40 -18.35
CA LYS A 271 -26.46 0.34 -17.99
C LYS A 271 -25.76 1.59 -18.49
N TYR A 272 -25.21 2.39 -17.58
CA TYR A 272 -24.51 3.65 -17.90
C TYR A 272 -23.06 3.55 -17.43
N ARG A 273 -22.17 4.24 -18.14
CA ARG A 273 -20.84 4.58 -17.65
C ARG A 273 -20.83 6.01 -17.16
N PHE A 274 -20.25 6.26 -16.01
CA PHE A 274 -20.07 7.58 -15.42
C PHE A 274 -18.58 7.88 -15.24
N TRP A 275 -18.20 9.14 -15.47
CA TRP A 275 -16.94 9.72 -15.04
C TRP A 275 -17.25 10.90 -14.12
N ILE A 276 -16.92 10.70 -12.86
CA ILE A 276 -17.32 11.58 -11.76
C ILE A 276 -16.08 12.40 -11.35
N PRO A 277 -16.08 13.73 -11.58
CA PRO A 277 -15.00 14.58 -11.08
C PRO A 277 -14.95 14.54 -9.55
N ALA A 278 -13.78 14.82 -8.97
CA ALA A 278 -13.59 14.74 -7.52
C ALA A 278 -14.58 15.59 -6.71
N SER A 279 -15.01 16.74 -7.23
CA SER A 279 -16.03 17.63 -6.61
C SER A 279 -17.41 16.97 -6.46
N LEU A 280 -17.70 15.94 -7.27
CA LEU A 280 -18.91 15.13 -7.19
C LEU A 280 -18.64 13.73 -6.60
N GLY A 281 -17.40 13.47 -6.18
CA GLY A 281 -16.93 12.24 -5.57
C GLY A 281 -16.49 12.45 -4.13
N TYR A 282 -15.22 12.13 -3.83
CA TYR A 282 -14.63 12.21 -2.49
C TYR A 282 -13.73 13.42 -2.25
N GLY A 283 -13.72 14.39 -3.16
CA GLY A 283 -13.04 15.67 -2.98
C GLY A 283 -11.51 15.57 -2.80
N ASP A 284 -10.96 16.59 -2.16
CA ASP A 284 -9.53 16.77 -1.91
C ASP A 284 -8.97 15.85 -0.82
N ALA A 285 -9.81 15.32 0.06
CA ALA A 285 -9.43 14.38 1.09
C ALA A 285 -9.31 12.93 0.59
N GLY A 286 -10.14 12.54 -0.41
CA GLY A 286 -10.28 11.15 -0.82
C GLY A 286 -11.23 10.36 0.10
N ALA A 287 -11.38 9.04 -0.14
CA ALA A 287 -12.35 8.24 0.59
C ALA A 287 -11.84 7.81 1.98
N PRO A 288 -12.68 7.91 3.03
CA PRO A 288 -12.34 7.37 4.34
C PRO A 288 -12.29 5.83 4.27
N GLY A 289 -11.14 5.25 4.60
CA GLY A 289 -10.90 3.80 4.51
C GLY A 289 -9.88 3.37 3.45
N GLY A 290 -9.38 4.32 2.64
CA GLY A 290 -8.37 4.06 1.61
C GLY A 290 -8.99 3.64 0.26
N GLY A 291 -8.12 3.33 -0.71
CA GLY A 291 -8.53 2.91 -2.07
C GLY A 291 -8.86 4.05 -3.04
N ILE A 292 -9.28 5.21 -2.55
CA ILE A 292 -9.50 6.41 -3.38
C ILE A 292 -8.68 7.58 -2.83
N GLY A 293 -7.69 8.01 -3.62
CA GLY A 293 -6.81 9.11 -3.26
C GLY A 293 -7.46 10.50 -3.36
N PRO A 294 -6.75 11.52 -2.86
CA PRO A 294 -7.21 12.92 -2.92
C PRO A 294 -7.43 13.36 -4.37
N ASN A 295 -8.52 14.10 -4.61
CA ASN A 295 -8.91 14.64 -5.91
C ASN A 295 -9.00 13.61 -7.07
N ALA A 296 -9.22 12.34 -6.74
CA ALA A 296 -9.37 11.30 -7.76
C ALA A 296 -10.67 11.49 -8.57
N THR A 297 -10.55 11.41 -9.90
CA THR A 297 -11.71 11.22 -10.79
C THR A 297 -12.09 9.74 -10.80
N LEU A 298 -13.38 9.46 -10.66
CA LEU A 298 -13.89 8.09 -10.55
C LEU A 298 -14.57 7.68 -11.84
N THR A 299 -14.36 6.44 -12.27
CA THR A 299 -15.12 5.81 -13.35
C THR A 299 -16.04 4.76 -12.76
N PHE A 300 -17.31 4.76 -13.15
CA PHE A 300 -18.26 3.73 -12.74
C PHE A 300 -18.99 3.15 -13.94
N ASP A 301 -19.09 1.82 -14.03
CA ASP A 301 -20.13 1.16 -14.80
C ASP A 301 -21.24 0.77 -13.85
N VAL A 302 -22.47 1.19 -14.12
CA VAL A 302 -23.63 0.95 -13.25
C VAL A 302 -24.78 0.39 -14.06
N GLU A 303 -25.35 -0.71 -13.57
CA GLU A 303 -26.60 -1.31 -14.04
C GLU A 303 -27.68 -1.07 -12.99
N LEU A 304 -28.71 -0.29 -13.35
CA LEU A 304 -29.83 -0.02 -12.46
C LEU A 304 -30.86 -1.15 -12.57
N LEU A 305 -30.96 -1.97 -11.53
CA LEU A 305 -31.83 -3.16 -11.52
C LEU A 305 -33.25 -2.84 -11.04
N GLY A 306 -33.40 -1.86 -10.17
CA GLY A 306 -34.71 -1.47 -9.64
C GLY A 306 -34.64 -0.38 -8.58
N ILE A 307 -35.82 0.04 -8.15
CA ILE A 307 -36.03 0.96 -7.03
C ILE A 307 -36.69 0.14 -5.91
N ALA A 308 -36.08 0.13 -4.72
CA ALA A 308 -36.64 -0.51 -3.55
C ALA A 308 -37.89 0.27 -3.11
N LYS A 309 -38.94 -0.47 -2.74
CA LYS A 309 -40.21 0.07 -2.24
C LYS A 309 -40.13 0.35 -0.75
#